data_AF-A0A9E0IRN2-F1
#
_entry.id   AF-A0A9E0IRN2-F1
#
_cell.length_a   1.000
_cell.length_b   1.000
_cell.length_c   1.000
_cell.angle_alpha   90.00
_cell.angle_beta   90.00
_cell.angle_gamma   90.00
#
_symmetry.space_group_name_H-M   'P 1'
#
loop_
_entity.id
_entity.type
_entity.pdbx_description
1 polymer ?
#
loop_
_entity_poly.entity_id
_entity_poly.type
_entity_poly.pdbx_seq_one_letter_code
_entity_poly.pdbx_strand_id
1 'polypeptide(L)'
;ILVHTIVQFPVTSVSGNTATWGPWSDALDPAEYKLEVAEQANGSYDYALSGRNKTVAGASFEVVISGNALPGAADGQGTGNFAIDFDAAERVNPIDNDAAGQVEVVYDLAARQLDMGIDGVEDRAGVPTPVHFDYAYAEAADGAGDMVFAIHADSEDEGALAEDAVIRSRWQGDGAGRADLRISGGDLGAVVGTASECWGTDFRRSFYEESYNPAATEGDASACAFADQDLPPL
;
A
#
# COMPACT_ATOMS: atom_id res chain seq x y z
N ILE A 1 -4.34 -0.25 12.10
CA ILE A 1 -4.20 -0.92 13.42
C ILE A 1 -3.49 -0.03 14.47
N LEU A 2 -2.39 0.65 14.12
CA LEU A 2 -1.57 1.44 15.06
C LEU A 2 -2.32 2.53 15.83
N VAL A 3 -2.96 3.48 15.13
CA VAL A 3 -3.70 4.59 15.76
C VAL A 3 -4.83 4.08 16.66
N HIS A 4 -5.60 3.09 16.18
CA HIS A 4 -6.67 2.46 16.95
C HIS A 4 -6.16 1.85 18.27
N THR A 5 -4.97 1.26 18.27
CA THR A 5 -4.33 0.73 19.48
C THR A 5 -3.92 1.84 20.44
N ILE A 6 -3.29 2.92 19.95
CA ILE A 6 -2.82 4.03 20.81
C ILE A 6 -3.98 4.68 21.55
N VAL A 7 -5.12 4.89 20.88
CA VAL A 7 -6.28 5.56 21.49
C VAL A 7 -6.99 4.71 22.56
N GLN A 8 -6.60 3.43 22.74
CA GLN A 8 -7.07 2.61 23.87
C GLN A 8 -6.36 2.95 25.19
N PHE A 9 -5.24 3.67 25.15
CA PHE A 9 -4.54 4.13 26.35
C PHE A 9 -5.13 5.44 26.88
N PRO A 10 -4.99 5.75 28.18
CA PRO A 10 -5.40 7.04 28.73
C PRO A 10 -4.74 8.21 27.99
N VAL A 11 -5.55 9.19 27.62
CA VAL A 11 -5.07 10.44 27.01
C VAL A 11 -4.12 11.16 27.98
N THR A 12 -3.03 11.72 27.47
CA THR A 12 -2.05 12.46 28.28
C THR A 12 -2.52 13.90 28.53
N SER A 13 -3.07 14.55 27.52
CA SER A 13 -3.65 15.89 27.66
C SER A 13 -4.71 16.16 26.60
N VAL A 14 -5.58 17.14 26.87
CA VAL A 14 -6.59 17.64 25.93
C VAL A 14 -6.50 19.16 25.90
N SER A 15 -6.46 19.73 24.70
CA SER A 15 -6.45 21.17 24.46
C SER A 15 -7.44 21.52 23.36
N GLY A 16 -8.54 22.18 23.72
CA GLY A 16 -9.63 22.45 22.78
C GLY A 16 -10.25 21.15 22.26
N ASN A 17 -10.23 20.98 20.93
CA ASN A 17 -10.70 19.79 20.23
C ASN A 17 -9.59 18.77 19.93
N THR A 18 -8.38 18.97 20.46
CA THR A 18 -7.24 18.07 20.24
C THR A 18 -6.93 17.26 21.49
N ALA A 19 -6.88 15.94 21.34
CA ALA A 19 -6.39 15.00 22.34
C ALA A 19 -4.96 14.56 21.98
N THR A 20 -4.09 14.49 22.99
CA THR A 20 -2.68 14.09 22.83
C THR A 20 -2.36 12.89 23.71
N TRP A 21 -1.70 11.93 23.09
CA TRP A 21 -1.18 10.69 23.65
C TRP A 21 0.34 10.75 23.57
N GLY A 22 1.01 10.72 24.73
CA GLY A 22 2.45 10.88 24.83
C GLY A 22 2.89 12.31 25.16
N PRO A 23 4.19 12.61 24.98
CA PRO A 23 5.20 11.76 24.36
C PRO A 23 5.59 10.54 25.22
N TRP A 24 5.92 9.43 24.54
CA TRP A 24 6.37 8.19 25.18
C TRP A 24 7.63 7.65 24.50
N SER A 25 8.49 7.03 25.32
CA SER A 25 9.65 6.23 24.90
C SER A 25 10.13 5.45 26.11
N ASP A 26 10.72 4.28 25.91
CA ASP A 26 11.54 3.65 26.94
C ASP A 26 12.89 4.38 27.11
N ALA A 27 13.58 4.08 28.21
CA ALA A 27 14.80 4.80 28.60
C ALA A 27 15.90 4.73 27.53
N LEU A 28 15.99 3.60 26.82
CA LEU A 28 17.02 3.35 25.81
C LEU A 28 16.54 3.57 24.38
N ASP A 29 15.26 3.90 24.17
CA ASP A 29 14.75 4.11 22.82
C ASP A 29 15.42 5.34 22.19
N PRO A 30 15.83 5.25 20.92
CA PRO A 30 16.48 6.35 20.19
C PRO A 30 15.52 7.47 19.79
N ALA A 31 14.21 7.20 19.83
CA ALA A 31 13.15 8.16 19.53
C ALA A 31 12.08 8.20 20.63
N GLU A 32 11.34 9.29 20.70
CA GLU A 32 10.07 9.37 21.44
C GLU A 32 8.95 9.80 20.51
N TYR A 33 7.74 9.30 20.78
CA TYR A 33 6.59 9.49 19.91
C TYR A 33 5.40 10.08 20.66
N LYS A 34 4.61 10.89 19.96
CA LYS A 34 3.31 11.37 20.41
C LYS A 34 2.28 11.19 19.29
N LEU A 35 1.03 10.93 19.66
CA LEU A 35 -0.12 10.99 18.76
C LEU A 35 -0.98 12.20 19.13
N GLU A 36 -1.32 13.02 18.15
CA GLU A 36 -2.29 14.10 18.27
C GLU A 36 -3.50 13.78 17.40
N VAL A 37 -4.71 13.90 17.96
CA VAL A 37 -5.97 13.69 17.24
C VAL A 37 -6.86 14.90 17.46
N ALA A 38 -7.28 15.56 16.39
CA ALA A 38 -8.15 16.73 16.41
C ALA A 38 -9.52 16.39 15.82
N GLU A 39 -10.58 16.60 16.61
CA GLU A 39 -11.96 16.45 16.14
C GLU A 39 -12.37 17.67 15.32
N GLN A 40 -12.89 17.44 14.11
CA GLN A 40 -13.36 18.48 13.21
C GLN A 40 -14.87 18.69 13.34
N ALA A 41 -15.35 19.87 12.94
CA ALA A 41 -16.76 20.26 13.09
C ALA A 41 -17.75 19.36 12.32
N ASN A 42 -17.27 18.65 11.29
CA ASN A 42 -18.03 17.69 10.49
C ASN A 42 -18.03 16.26 11.07
N GLY A 43 -17.40 16.04 12.23
CA GLY A 43 -17.25 14.73 12.87
C GLY A 43 -16.11 13.86 12.31
N SER A 44 -15.29 14.38 11.40
CA SER A 44 -14.03 13.71 11.03
C SER A 44 -12.93 14.01 12.04
N TYR A 45 -11.88 13.20 12.04
CA TYR A 45 -10.73 13.34 12.92
C TYR A 45 -9.46 13.44 12.07
N ASP A 46 -8.73 14.53 12.24
CA ASP A 46 -7.36 14.62 11.75
C ASP A 46 -6.43 14.06 12.81
N TYR A 47 -5.43 13.27 12.41
CA TYR A 47 -4.46 12.72 13.33
C TYR A 47 -3.05 12.79 12.78
N ALA A 48 -2.09 12.92 13.69
CA ALA A 48 -0.67 12.89 13.38
C ALA A 48 0.08 12.12 14.46
N LEU A 49 0.74 11.04 14.06
CA LEU A 49 1.79 10.43 14.85
C LEU A 49 3.09 11.15 14.51
N SER A 50 3.70 11.77 15.51
CA SER A 50 4.98 12.44 15.37
C SER A 50 6.02 11.81 16.26
N GLY A 51 7.26 11.76 15.80
CA GLY A 51 8.39 11.35 16.61
C GLY A 51 9.46 12.42 16.67
N ARG A 52 10.37 12.33 17.65
CA ARG A 52 11.62 13.10 17.63
C ARG A 52 12.80 12.23 18.02
N ASN A 53 13.94 12.53 17.43
CA ASN A 53 15.20 11.86 17.72
C ASN A 53 15.75 12.29 19.09
N LYS A 54 15.87 11.36 20.03
CA LYS A 54 16.39 11.62 21.39
C LYS A 54 17.91 11.75 21.43
N THR A 55 18.61 11.27 20.41
CA THR A 55 20.08 11.34 20.33
C THR A 55 20.57 12.72 19.88
N VAL A 56 19.68 13.54 19.31
CA VAL A 56 19.96 14.90 18.86
C VAL A 56 19.36 15.92 19.84
N ALA A 57 20.22 16.68 20.51
CA ALA A 57 19.79 17.68 21.47
C ALA A 57 18.90 18.74 20.82
N GLY A 58 17.67 18.88 21.32
CA GLY A 58 16.71 19.88 20.83
C GLY A 58 15.99 19.50 19.53
N ALA A 59 16.01 18.24 19.11
CA ALA A 59 15.23 17.77 17.97
C ALA A 59 13.74 18.12 18.13
N SER A 60 13.13 18.56 17.03
CA SER A 60 11.69 18.83 16.97
C SER A 60 10.91 17.56 16.69
N PHE A 61 9.62 17.56 16.99
CA PHE A 61 8.72 16.50 16.55
C PHE A 61 8.46 16.63 15.05
N GLU A 62 8.68 15.54 14.32
CA GLU A 62 8.39 15.38 12.91
C GLU A 62 7.24 14.39 12.74
N VAL A 63 6.31 14.71 11.84
CA VAL A 63 5.17 13.84 11.54
C VAL A 63 5.68 12.65 10.73
N VAL A 64 5.43 11.44 11.22
CA VAL A 64 5.80 10.18 10.53
C VAL A 64 4.58 9.48 9.94
N ILE A 65 3.40 9.68 10.55
CA ILE A 65 2.13 9.22 10.00
C ILE A 65 1.12 10.33 10.20
N SER A 66 0.34 10.63 9.17
CA SER A 66 -0.80 11.55 9.27
C SER A 66 -2.01 11.02 8.55
N GLY A 67 -3.19 11.54 8.85
CA GLY A 67 -4.37 11.19 8.09
C GLY A 67 -5.63 11.87 8.58
N ASN A 68 -6.70 11.63 7.84
CA ASN A 68 -8.06 12.01 8.19
C ASN A 68 -8.94 10.75 8.22
N ALA A 69 -9.81 10.65 9.20
CA ALA A 69 -10.81 9.59 9.28
C ALA A 69 -12.20 10.19 9.56
N LEU A 70 -13.17 9.81 8.73
CA LEU A 70 -14.58 10.00 9.00
C LEU A 70 -15.17 8.65 9.41
N PRO A 71 -15.47 8.44 10.71
CA PRO A 71 -16.05 7.20 11.18
C PRO A 71 -17.42 6.93 10.53
N GLY A 72 -17.68 5.66 10.22
CA GLY A 72 -19.01 5.23 9.79
C GLY A 72 -19.98 5.05 10.95
N ALA A 73 -21.21 4.62 10.65
CA ALA A 73 -22.25 4.41 11.66
C ALA A 73 -21.99 3.17 12.54
N ALA A 74 -21.22 2.20 12.05
CA ALA A 74 -20.82 1.00 12.78
C ALA A 74 -19.29 0.83 12.80
N ASP A 75 -18.80 0.04 13.76
CA ASP A 75 -17.40 -0.34 13.84
C ASP A 75 -16.95 -1.04 12.54
N GLY A 76 -15.75 -0.71 12.08
CA GLY A 76 -15.21 -1.21 10.81
C GLY A 76 -15.78 -0.52 9.57
N GLN A 77 -16.57 0.55 9.73
CA GLN A 77 -17.00 1.42 8.65
C GLN A 77 -16.31 2.78 8.74
N GLY A 78 -16.21 3.46 7.60
CA GLY A 78 -15.69 4.81 7.51
C GLY A 78 -14.90 5.04 6.24
N THR A 79 -14.59 6.29 6.01
CA THR A 79 -13.78 6.74 4.88
C THR A 79 -12.63 7.57 5.40
N GLY A 80 -11.52 7.56 4.70
CA GLY A 80 -10.41 8.40 5.10
C GLY A 80 -9.19 8.24 4.22
N ASN A 81 -8.12 8.84 4.69
CA ASN A 81 -6.81 8.70 4.11
C ASN A 81 -5.76 8.67 5.21
N PHE A 82 -4.59 8.14 4.88
CA PHE A 82 -3.40 8.33 5.68
C PHE A 82 -2.15 8.31 4.81
N ALA A 83 -1.12 8.99 5.29
CA ALA A 83 0.21 8.98 4.72
C ALA A 83 1.22 8.48 5.76
N ILE A 84 2.23 7.75 5.30
CA ILE A 84 3.41 7.35 6.07
C ILE A 84 4.63 7.98 5.39
N ASP A 85 5.43 8.71 6.15
CA ASP A 85 6.67 9.35 5.69
C ASP A 85 7.87 8.59 6.27
N PHE A 86 8.47 7.72 5.46
CA PHE A 86 9.63 6.94 5.86
C PHE A 86 10.89 7.80 5.95
N ASP A 87 11.01 8.87 5.15
CA ASP A 87 12.11 9.82 5.28
C ASP A 87 12.09 10.52 6.64
N ALA A 88 10.91 10.90 7.12
CA ALA A 88 10.73 11.45 8.46
C ALA A 88 10.99 10.39 9.54
N ALA A 89 10.51 9.17 9.34
CA ALA A 89 10.75 8.08 10.27
C ALA A 89 12.25 7.77 10.41
N GLU A 90 13.03 7.86 9.33
CA GLU A 90 14.49 7.73 9.34
C GLU A 90 15.15 8.86 10.14
N ARG A 91 14.77 10.12 9.93
CA ARG A 91 15.32 11.24 10.73
C ARG A 91 14.99 11.12 12.21
N VAL A 92 13.79 10.65 12.53
CA VAL A 92 13.31 10.42 13.90
C VAL A 92 14.04 9.26 14.57
N ASN A 93 14.24 8.14 13.87
CA ASN A 93 14.90 6.95 14.41
C ASN A 93 15.88 6.31 13.41
N PRO A 94 17.06 6.91 13.18
CA PRO A 94 18.04 6.42 12.20
C PRO A 94 18.84 5.20 12.69
N ILE A 95 18.48 4.65 13.86
CA ILE A 95 19.13 3.46 14.43
C ILE A 95 18.34 2.20 14.09
N ASP A 96 17.01 2.28 14.15
CA ASP A 96 16.12 1.14 13.89
C ASP A 96 15.34 1.28 12.57
N ASN A 97 15.58 2.34 11.81
CA ASN A 97 15.00 2.56 10.50
C ASN A 97 16.12 2.80 9.49
N ASP A 98 15.87 2.43 8.26
CA ASP A 98 16.68 2.69 7.07
C ASP A 98 15.83 2.83 5.80
N ALA A 99 14.50 2.82 5.94
CA ALA A 99 13.56 2.98 4.85
C ALA A 99 13.45 4.44 4.42
N ALA A 100 13.20 4.65 3.13
CA ALA A 100 13.01 5.97 2.54
C ALA A 100 11.78 5.98 1.63
N GLY A 101 11.19 7.16 1.46
CA GLY A 101 10.00 7.38 0.66
C GLY A 101 8.70 7.55 1.46
N GLN A 102 7.57 7.42 0.76
CA GLN A 102 6.25 7.76 1.27
C GLN A 102 5.20 6.76 0.79
N VAL A 103 4.18 6.55 1.62
CA VAL A 103 2.99 5.76 1.28
C VAL A 103 1.79 6.66 1.50
N GLU A 104 0.91 6.74 0.52
CA GLU A 104 -0.39 7.38 0.63
C GLU A 104 -1.49 6.34 0.44
N VAL A 105 -2.51 6.40 1.28
CA VAL A 105 -3.65 5.48 1.24
C VAL A 105 -4.94 6.26 1.31
N VAL A 106 -5.90 5.91 0.45
CA VAL A 106 -7.30 6.35 0.51
C VAL A 106 -8.17 5.12 0.66
N TYR A 107 -9.17 5.18 1.55
CA TYR A 107 -10.05 4.04 1.79
C TYR A 107 -11.51 4.45 1.95
N ASP A 108 -12.39 3.54 1.53
CA ASP A 108 -13.80 3.51 1.89
C ASP A 108 -14.15 2.08 2.33
N LEU A 109 -14.27 1.88 3.64
CA LEU A 109 -14.54 0.56 4.20
C LEU A 109 -15.98 0.09 3.95
N ALA A 110 -16.92 1.03 3.77
CA ALA A 110 -18.31 0.69 3.48
C ALA A 110 -18.46 0.23 2.02
N ALA A 111 -17.74 0.87 1.10
CA ALA A 111 -17.65 0.47 -0.30
C ALA A 111 -16.67 -0.68 -0.55
N ARG A 112 -15.87 -1.08 0.46
CA ARG A 112 -14.77 -2.06 0.37
C ARG A 112 -13.76 -1.68 -0.72
N GLN A 113 -13.34 -0.42 -0.69
CA GLN A 113 -12.39 0.16 -1.63
C GLN A 113 -11.14 0.66 -0.91
N LEU A 114 -10.00 0.48 -1.57
CA LEU A 114 -8.69 0.92 -1.10
C LEU A 114 -7.83 1.30 -2.32
N ASP A 115 -7.27 2.50 -2.29
CA ASP A 115 -6.23 2.94 -3.22
C ASP A 115 -4.98 3.29 -2.43
N MET A 116 -3.82 2.88 -2.93
CA MET A 116 -2.53 3.09 -2.30
C MET A 116 -1.50 3.46 -3.36
N GLY A 117 -0.76 4.54 -3.11
CA GLY A 117 0.42 4.93 -3.87
C GLY A 117 1.65 4.85 -2.97
N ILE A 118 2.75 4.35 -3.51
CA ILE A 118 4.02 4.20 -2.80
C ILE A 118 5.13 4.76 -3.67
N ASP A 119 5.84 5.76 -3.16
CA ASP A 119 7.11 6.20 -3.69
C ASP A 119 8.20 5.72 -2.72
N GLY A 120 9.03 4.78 -3.13
CA GLY A 120 10.02 4.16 -2.28
C GLY A 120 11.44 4.26 -2.83
N VAL A 121 12.39 3.82 -2.00
CA VAL A 121 13.77 3.60 -2.42
C VAL A 121 14.22 2.23 -1.90
N GLU A 122 14.70 1.39 -2.79
CA GLU A 122 15.31 0.10 -2.45
C GLU A 122 16.83 0.22 -2.44
N ASP A 123 17.50 -0.46 -1.51
CA ASP A 123 18.95 -0.65 -1.58
C ASP A 123 19.30 -1.81 -2.51
N ARG A 124 19.95 -1.49 -3.64
CA ARG A 124 20.49 -2.47 -4.58
C ARG A 124 21.99 -2.46 -4.54
N ALA A 125 22.54 -3.43 -3.81
CA ALA A 125 23.99 -3.62 -3.68
C ALA A 125 24.73 -2.35 -3.21
N GLY A 126 24.11 -1.57 -2.33
CA GLY A 126 24.63 -0.30 -1.80
C GLY A 126 24.25 0.93 -2.64
N VAL A 127 23.39 0.76 -3.66
CA VAL A 127 22.89 1.85 -4.51
C VAL A 127 21.41 2.07 -4.22
N PRO A 128 21.02 3.24 -3.68
CA PRO A 128 19.62 3.61 -3.52
C PRO A 128 18.94 3.79 -4.89
N THR A 129 17.91 2.99 -5.15
CA THR A 129 17.18 2.95 -6.42
C THR A 129 15.70 3.29 -6.18
N PRO A 130 15.16 4.34 -6.83
CA PRO A 130 13.75 4.67 -6.72
C PRO A 130 12.86 3.56 -7.25
N VAL A 131 11.74 3.33 -6.56
CA VAL A 131 10.68 2.41 -6.97
C VAL A 131 9.34 3.07 -6.75
N HIS A 132 8.39 2.80 -7.63
CA HIS A 132 7.02 3.29 -7.49
C HIS A 132 6.03 2.14 -7.58
N PHE A 133 5.00 2.17 -6.74
CA PHE A 133 3.93 1.17 -6.75
C PHE A 133 2.57 1.84 -6.62
N ASP A 134 1.61 1.36 -7.39
CA ASP A 134 0.20 1.64 -7.18
C ASP A 134 -0.54 0.35 -6.87
N TYR A 135 -1.49 0.42 -5.95
CA TYR A 135 -2.39 -0.67 -5.62
C TYR A 135 -3.81 -0.15 -5.48
N ALA A 136 -4.73 -0.72 -6.25
CA ALA A 136 -6.16 -0.45 -6.15
C ALA A 136 -6.91 -1.76 -5.87
N TYR A 137 -7.86 -1.71 -4.95
CA TYR A 137 -8.72 -2.84 -4.58
C TYR A 137 -10.17 -2.39 -4.47
N ALA A 138 -11.07 -3.18 -5.04
CA ALA A 138 -12.51 -3.04 -4.87
C ALA A 138 -13.17 -4.41 -4.72
N GLU A 139 -14.11 -4.51 -3.77
CA GLU A 139 -14.89 -5.72 -3.55
C GLU A 139 -16.39 -5.41 -3.50
N ALA A 140 -17.16 -6.09 -4.35
CA ALA A 140 -18.61 -6.05 -4.33
C ALA A 140 -19.19 -6.79 -3.11
N ALA A 141 -20.46 -6.51 -2.80
CA ALA A 141 -21.13 -7.07 -1.64
C ALA A 141 -21.23 -8.61 -1.66
N ASP A 142 -21.26 -9.22 -2.85
CA ASP A 142 -21.29 -10.67 -3.07
C ASP A 142 -19.88 -11.32 -3.01
N GLY A 143 -18.84 -10.53 -2.75
CA GLY A 143 -17.46 -10.99 -2.66
C GLY A 143 -16.72 -11.02 -4.00
N ALA A 144 -17.36 -10.66 -5.11
CA ALA A 144 -16.64 -10.43 -6.37
C ALA A 144 -15.68 -9.24 -6.19
N GLY A 145 -14.54 -9.25 -6.88
CA GLY A 145 -13.57 -8.19 -6.70
C GLY A 145 -12.67 -7.93 -7.89
N ASP A 146 -11.98 -6.80 -7.80
CA ASP A 146 -11.06 -6.24 -8.76
C ASP A 146 -9.85 -5.70 -8.01
N MET A 147 -8.67 -6.12 -8.40
CA MET A 147 -7.40 -5.66 -7.86
C MET A 147 -6.49 -5.28 -9.01
N VAL A 148 -5.89 -4.10 -8.93
CA VAL A 148 -4.83 -3.66 -9.84
C VAL A 148 -3.59 -3.39 -9.01
N PHE A 149 -2.45 -3.92 -9.45
CA PHE A 149 -1.15 -3.61 -8.90
C PHE A 149 -0.23 -3.19 -10.04
N ALA A 150 0.33 -2.00 -9.94
CA ALA A 150 1.31 -1.45 -10.87
C ALA A 150 2.63 -1.24 -10.14
N ILE A 151 3.73 -1.46 -10.84
CA ILE A 151 5.08 -1.22 -10.36
C ILE A 151 5.91 -0.59 -11.47
N HIS A 152 6.66 0.43 -11.11
CA HIS A 152 7.79 0.95 -11.88
C HIS A 152 9.06 0.65 -11.09
N ALA A 153 9.76 -0.43 -11.47
CA ALA A 153 10.99 -0.86 -10.84
C ALA A 153 11.82 -1.68 -11.82
N ASP A 154 13.14 -1.62 -11.66
CA ASP A 154 14.05 -2.54 -12.32
C ASP A 154 13.85 -3.93 -11.66
N SER A 155 13.46 -4.96 -12.39
CA SER A 155 12.99 -6.21 -11.74
C SER A 155 14.02 -7.34 -11.73
N GLU A 156 15.10 -7.28 -12.53
CA GLU A 156 15.94 -8.46 -12.76
C GLU A 156 17.47 -8.27 -12.90
N ASP A 157 18.08 -7.08 -12.89
CA ASP A 157 19.56 -7.02 -12.98
C ASP A 157 20.24 -5.80 -12.33
N GLU A 158 21.47 -6.00 -11.84
CA GLU A 158 22.28 -4.93 -11.25
C GLU A 158 22.79 -3.98 -12.35
N GLY A 159 22.08 -2.87 -12.59
CA GLY A 159 22.45 -1.80 -13.54
C GLY A 159 21.48 -1.57 -14.71
N ALA A 160 20.28 -2.13 -14.64
CA ALA A 160 19.24 -2.11 -15.66
C ALA A 160 18.31 -0.89 -15.56
N LEU A 161 17.59 -0.59 -16.65
CA LEU A 161 16.55 0.45 -16.68
C LEU A 161 15.25 -0.10 -16.08
N ALA A 162 14.49 0.69 -15.33
CA ALA A 162 13.24 0.23 -14.69
C ALA A 162 12.15 -0.18 -15.70
N GLU A 163 11.49 -1.31 -15.43
CA GLU A 163 10.31 -1.78 -16.16
C GLU A 163 9.01 -1.26 -15.54
N ASP A 164 8.00 -1.11 -16.39
CA ASP A 164 6.62 -0.92 -15.98
C ASP A 164 5.90 -2.27 -16.05
N ALA A 165 5.38 -2.75 -14.92
CA ALA A 165 4.53 -3.94 -14.87
C ALA A 165 3.20 -3.61 -14.21
N VAL A 166 2.10 -4.03 -14.83
CA VAL A 166 0.76 -3.88 -14.28
C VAL A 166 0.03 -5.21 -14.35
N ILE A 167 -0.50 -5.66 -13.22
CA ILE A 167 -1.37 -6.83 -13.11
C ILE A 167 -2.75 -6.40 -12.67
N ARG A 168 -3.78 -6.93 -13.33
CA ARG A 168 -5.17 -6.81 -12.91
C ARG A 168 -5.74 -8.19 -12.63
N SER A 169 -6.24 -8.40 -11.43
CA SER A 169 -6.90 -9.62 -10.98
C SER A 169 -8.38 -9.37 -10.73
N ARG A 170 -9.25 -10.20 -11.30
CA ARG A 170 -10.70 -10.10 -11.18
C ARG A 170 -11.27 -11.46 -10.77
N TRP A 171 -12.22 -11.47 -9.85
CA TRP A 171 -12.90 -12.70 -9.42
C TRP A 171 -14.40 -12.48 -9.22
N GLN A 172 -15.16 -13.55 -9.39
CA GLN A 172 -16.59 -13.61 -9.11
C GLN A 172 -16.82 -13.94 -7.62
N GLY A 173 -18.04 -13.77 -7.12
CA GLY A 173 -18.37 -14.04 -5.71
C GLY A 173 -18.21 -15.51 -5.28
N ASP A 174 -18.09 -16.44 -6.23
CA ASP A 174 -17.75 -17.85 -5.97
C ASP A 174 -16.24 -18.13 -5.90
N GLY A 175 -15.42 -17.10 -6.11
CA GLY A 175 -13.97 -17.14 -6.07
C GLY A 175 -13.31 -17.50 -7.39
N ALA A 176 -14.04 -17.91 -8.44
CA ALA A 176 -13.43 -18.16 -9.75
C ALA A 176 -13.00 -16.85 -10.41
N GLY A 177 -11.85 -16.86 -11.09
CA GLY A 177 -11.27 -15.60 -11.56
C GLY A 177 -10.21 -15.70 -12.65
N ARG A 178 -9.67 -14.53 -12.96
CA ARG A 178 -8.65 -14.30 -13.98
C ARG A 178 -7.76 -13.14 -13.58
N ALA A 179 -6.45 -13.30 -13.79
CA ALA A 179 -5.48 -12.23 -13.73
C ALA A 179 -4.79 -12.04 -15.08
N ASP A 180 -4.59 -10.79 -15.47
CA ASP A 180 -3.96 -10.38 -16.71
C ASP A 180 -2.82 -9.41 -16.38
N LEU A 181 -1.61 -9.71 -16.87
CA LEU A 181 -0.39 -8.96 -16.63
C LEU A 181 0.13 -8.37 -17.95
N ARG A 182 0.65 -7.15 -17.86
CA ARG A 182 1.40 -6.48 -18.92
C ARG A 182 2.70 -5.94 -18.35
N ILE A 183 3.82 -6.17 -19.03
CA ILE A 183 5.14 -5.64 -18.68
C ILE A 183 5.80 -5.01 -19.92
N SER A 184 6.50 -3.89 -19.73
CA SER A 184 7.22 -3.19 -20.79
C SER A 184 8.28 -2.23 -20.24
N GLY A 185 8.94 -1.49 -21.13
CA GLY A 185 9.90 -0.46 -20.71
C GLY A 185 11.22 -1.08 -20.31
N GLY A 186 12.01 -0.35 -19.53
CA GLY A 186 13.28 -0.82 -19.01
C GLY A 186 14.17 -1.49 -20.05
N ASP A 187 14.68 -2.65 -19.67
CA ASP A 187 15.55 -3.46 -20.51
C ASP A 187 14.80 -4.23 -21.62
N LEU A 188 13.46 -4.30 -21.54
CA LEU A 188 12.62 -4.84 -22.61
C LEU A 188 12.57 -3.91 -23.84
N GLY A 189 12.88 -2.62 -23.68
CA GLY A 189 12.86 -1.64 -24.75
C GLY A 189 11.50 -1.56 -25.44
N ALA A 190 11.42 -1.94 -26.72
CA ALA A 190 10.17 -1.95 -27.49
C ALA A 190 9.33 -3.22 -27.29
N VAL A 191 9.82 -4.21 -26.55
CA VAL A 191 9.12 -5.47 -26.29
C VAL A 191 8.06 -5.25 -25.20
N VAL A 192 6.89 -5.85 -25.40
CA VAL A 192 5.80 -5.90 -24.42
C VAL A 192 5.51 -7.36 -24.08
N GLY A 193 5.72 -7.72 -22.82
CA GLY A 193 5.34 -9.02 -22.27
C GLY A 193 3.91 -9.01 -21.75
N THR A 194 3.21 -10.13 -21.90
CA THR A 194 1.87 -10.31 -21.32
C THR A 194 1.75 -11.72 -20.76
N ALA A 195 0.98 -11.86 -19.67
CA ALA A 195 0.58 -13.17 -19.15
C ALA A 195 -0.89 -13.15 -18.73
N SER A 196 -1.56 -14.29 -18.83
CA SER A 196 -2.92 -14.48 -18.31
C SER A 196 -2.97 -15.76 -17.47
N GLU A 197 -3.57 -15.70 -16.29
CA GLU A 197 -3.85 -16.87 -15.46
C GLU A 197 -5.34 -16.90 -15.08
N CYS A 198 -6.00 -18.05 -15.20
CA CYS A 198 -7.35 -18.27 -14.70
C CYS A 198 -7.39 -19.38 -13.66
N TRP A 199 -8.33 -19.26 -12.72
CA TRP A 199 -8.59 -20.28 -11.71
C TRP A 199 -10.08 -20.53 -11.51
N GLY A 200 -10.40 -21.75 -11.06
CA GLY A 200 -11.78 -22.15 -10.76
C GLY A 200 -12.18 -21.90 -9.30
N THR A 201 -13.40 -22.32 -8.96
CA THR A 201 -13.94 -22.25 -7.58
C THR A 201 -13.22 -23.17 -6.59
N ASP A 202 -12.35 -24.07 -7.07
CA ASP A 202 -11.45 -24.89 -6.26
C ASP A 202 -10.09 -24.21 -6.02
N PHE A 203 -9.94 -22.97 -6.49
CA PHE A 203 -8.72 -22.15 -6.43
C PHE A 203 -7.51 -22.78 -7.12
N ARG A 204 -7.76 -23.72 -8.04
CA ARG A 204 -6.71 -24.27 -8.89
C ARG A 204 -6.69 -23.55 -10.23
N ARG A 205 -5.47 -23.39 -10.74
CA ARG A 205 -5.22 -22.90 -12.09
C ARG A 205 -5.92 -23.78 -13.12
N SER A 206 -6.77 -23.16 -13.93
CA SER A 206 -7.50 -23.80 -15.03
C SER A 206 -6.93 -23.42 -16.40
N PHE A 207 -6.22 -22.29 -16.48
CA PHE A 207 -5.57 -21.80 -17.69
C PHE A 207 -4.36 -20.92 -17.34
N TYR A 208 -3.31 -21.00 -18.15
CA TYR A 208 -2.16 -20.09 -18.12
C TYR A 208 -1.61 -19.89 -19.53
N GLU A 209 -1.22 -18.67 -19.86
CA GLU A 209 -0.42 -18.36 -21.05
C GLU A 209 0.51 -17.16 -20.81
N GLU A 210 1.62 -17.11 -21.54
CA GLU A 210 2.56 -15.99 -21.54
C GLU A 210 3.10 -15.72 -22.95
N SER A 211 3.33 -14.46 -23.30
CA SER A 211 3.71 -14.08 -24.67
C SER A 211 5.17 -14.41 -25.02
N TYR A 212 6.05 -14.46 -24.03
CA TYR A 212 7.49 -14.70 -24.23
C TYR A 212 7.87 -16.18 -24.25
N ASN A 213 6.99 -17.07 -23.77
CA ASN A 213 7.21 -18.51 -23.83
C ASN A 213 5.88 -19.27 -24.02
N PRO A 214 5.41 -19.37 -25.28
CA PRO A 214 4.16 -20.05 -25.60
C PRO A 214 4.13 -21.54 -25.19
N ALA A 215 5.29 -22.17 -25.00
CA ALA A 215 5.39 -23.56 -24.56
C ALA A 215 4.97 -23.76 -23.10
N ALA A 216 4.89 -22.69 -22.31
CA ALA A 216 4.34 -22.71 -20.95
C ALA A 216 2.80 -22.68 -20.90
N THR A 217 2.11 -22.64 -22.04
CA THR A 217 0.64 -22.61 -22.05
C THR A 217 0.07 -23.88 -21.41
N GLU A 218 -0.83 -23.72 -20.45
CA GLU A 218 -1.50 -24.79 -19.72
C GLU A 218 -3.02 -24.62 -19.73
N GLY A 219 -3.75 -25.73 -19.73
CA GLY A 219 -5.21 -25.71 -19.57
C GLY A 219 -5.98 -25.27 -20.82
N ASP A 220 -7.20 -24.77 -20.62
CA ASP A 220 -8.12 -24.36 -21.67
C ASP A 220 -8.71 -22.97 -21.34
N ALA A 221 -8.48 -21.98 -22.20
CA ALA A 221 -8.97 -20.62 -22.02
C ALA A 221 -10.50 -20.53 -21.88
N SER A 222 -11.23 -21.50 -22.44
CA SER A 222 -12.69 -21.56 -22.28
C SER A 222 -13.14 -21.92 -20.86
N ALA A 223 -12.23 -22.38 -20.00
CA ALA A 223 -12.47 -22.63 -18.58
C ALA A 223 -12.31 -21.38 -17.70
N CYS A 224 -11.93 -20.24 -18.27
CA CYS A 224 -11.83 -18.98 -17.53
C CYS A 224 -13.21 -18.44 -17.15
N ALA A 225 -13.36 -17.98 -15.90
CA ALA A 225 -14.55 -17.27 -15.44
C ALA A 225 -14.79 -15.95 -16.19
N PHE A 226 -13.71 -15.34 -16.68
CA PHE A 226 -13.71 -14.17 -17.55
C PHE A 226 -13.14 -14.55 -18.93
N ALA A 227 -13.98 -14.52 -19.96
CA ALA A 227 -13.60 -14.94 -21.31
C ALA A 227 -12.52 -14.01 -21.92
N ASP A 228 -12.69 -12.71 -21.73
CA ASP A 228 -11.83 -11.71 -22.36
C ASP A 228 -10.66 -11.31 -21.47
N GLN A 229 -9.49 -11.22 -22.11
CA GLN A 229 -8.31 -10.61 -21.53
C GLN A 229 -8.58 -9.13 -21.29
N ASP A 230 -8.20 -8.64 -20.12
CA ASP A 230 -8.31 -7.23 -19.77
C ASP A 230 -6.95 -6.74 -19.33
N LEU A 231 -6.05 -6.60 -20.31
CA LEU A 231 -4.71 -6.07 -20.08
C LEU A 231 -4.84 -4.62 -19.59
N PRO A 232 -4.43 -4.34 -18.34
CA PRO A 232 -4.45 -2.97 -17.85
C PRO A 232 -3.55 -2.08 -18.72
N PRO A 233 -3.91 -0.80 -18.90
CA PRO A 233 -3.03 0.15 -19.57
C PRO A 233 -1.73 0.31 -18.77
N LEU A 234 -0.67 0.67 -19.49
CA LEU A 234 0.58 1.18 -18.92
C LEU A 234 0.46 2.69 -18.74
#